data_AF-A0A752L5R9-F1
#
_entry.id   AF-A0A752L5R9-F1
#
_cell.length_a   1.000
_cell.length_b   1.000
_cell.length_c   1.000
_cell.angle_alpha   90.00
_cell.angle_beta   90.00
_cell.angle_gamma   90.00
#
_symmetry.space_group_name_H-M   'P 1'
#
loop_
_entity.id
_entity.type
_entity.pdbx_description
1 polymer ?
#
loop_
_entity_poly.entity_id
_entity_poly.type
_entity_poly.pdbx_seq_one_letter_code
_entity_poly.pdbx_strand_id
1 'polypeptide(L)'
;MSIGNIGTGVFDGSTPCINIGDSDSGFIGSADGVLDIYCNSAKVGYIDGNGLHMLTDIHFDNARMTTNGDIFSSVWGDNWLSIWITNQLNTRGTIDWINSELAIRD
;
A
#
# COMPACT_ATOMS: atom_id res chain seq x y z
N MET A 1 18.16 -3.85 23.80
CA MET A 1 18.81 -5.12 23.47
C MET A 1 18.09 -5.70 22.27
N SER A 2 18.82 -6.31 21.35
CA SER A 2 18.26 -6.89 20.13
C SER A 2 18.04 -8.40 20.27
N ILE A 3 17.13 -8.95 19.46
CA ILE A 3 16.81 -10.38 19.38
C ILE A 3 17.10 -10.86 17.95
N GLY A 4 17.82 -11.96 17.79
CA GLY A 4 18.19 -12.52 16.48
C GLY A 4 19.63 -12.20 16.05
N ASN A 5 19.96 -12.57 14.81
CA ASN A 5 21.32 -12.40 14.25
C ASN A 5 21.58 -10.93 13.93
N ILE A 6 22.42 -10.27 14.71
CA ILE A 6 22.90 -8.91 14.43
C ILE A 6 23.66 -8.89 13.09
N GLY A 7 23.37 -7.90 12.27
CA GLY A 7 23.92 -7.73 10.93
C GLY A 7 24.69 -6.44 10.76
N THR A 8 24.49 -5.80 9.62
CA THR A 8 25.04 -4.49 9.28
C THR A 8 23.93 -3.46 9.08
N GLY A 9 24.29 -2.18 8.98
CA GLY A 9 23.31 -1.12 8.76
C GLY A 9 22.38 -0.95 9.95
N VAL A 10 21.08 -0.78 9.71
CA VAL A 10 20.08 -0.55 10.78
C VAL A 10 19.97 -1.73 11.77
N PHE A 11 20.44 -2.91 11.39
CA PHE A 11 20.45 -4.13 12.19
C PHE A 11 21.81 -4.43 12.86
N ASP A 12 22.71 -3.44 12.97
CA ASP A 12 24.04 -3.57 13.59
C ASP A 12 24.04 -3.65 15.13
N GLY A 13 22.86 -3.65 15.74
CA GLY A 13 22.68 -3.74 17.20
C GLY A 13 22.80 -2.39 17.92
N SER A 14 23.03 -1.28 17.22
CA SER A 14 23.02 0.07 17.78
C SER A 14 21.62 0.50 18.24
N THR A 15 20.58 -0.04 17.60
CA THR A 15 19.16 0.20 17.93
C THR A 15 18.49 -1.12 18.29
N PRO A 16 17.58 -1.17 19.30
CA PRO A 16 16.84 -2.38 19.61
C PRO A 16 16.06 -2.90 18.38
N CYS A 17 16.32 -4.14 18.01
CA CYS A 17 15.72 -4.78 16.85
C CYS A 17 15.34 -6.24 17.12
N ILE A 18 14.40 -6.74 16.32
CA ILE A 18 14.08 -8.15 16.22
C ILE A 18 14.37 -8.57 14.78
N ASN A 19 15.41 -9.38 14.59
CA ASN A 19 15.86 -9.86 13.28
C ASN A 19 15.19 -11.21 13.01
N ILE A 20 14.57 -11.37 11.83
CA ILE A 20 13.80 -12.56 11.47
C ILE A 20 14.27 -13.06 10.10
N GLY A 21 14.68 -14.33 10.04
CA GLY A 21 15.27 -14.94 8.85
C GLY A 21 16.78 -14.79 8.87
N ASP A 22 17.28 -13.69 8.32
CA ASP A 22 18.70 -13.32 8.27
C ASP A 22 18.95 -11.99 9.01
N SER A 23 20.02 -11.29 8.65
CA SER A 23 20.55 -10.17 9.43
C SER A 23 20.12 -8.80 8.94
N ASP A 24 19.14 -8.72 8.02
CA ASP A 24 18.71 -7.45 7.42
C ASP A 24 17.19 -7.31 7.22
N SER A 25 16.42 -8.20 7.84
CA SER A 25 14.96 -8.23 7.79
C SER A 25 14.38 -8.37 9.19
N GLY A 26 13.25 -7.70 9.46
CA GLY A 26 12.58 -7.74 10.76
C GLY A 26 12.05 -6.38 11.22
N PHE A 27 12.15 -6.11 12.52
CA PHE A 27 11.57 -4.93 13.17
C PHE A 27 12.60 -4.11 13.93
N ILE A 28 12.46 -2.78 13.92
CA ILE A 28 13.36 -1.85 14.62
C ILE A 28 12.55 -0.81 15.42
N GLY A 29 12.87 -0.66 16.70
CA GLY A 29 12.35 0.42 17.54
C GLY A 29 13.16 1.70 17.33
N SER A 30 12.94 2.41 16.23
CA SER A 30 13.81 3.50 15.76
C SER A 30 13.65 4.82 16.53
N ALA A 31 12.52 5.02 17.21
CA ALA A 31 12.24 6.15 18.08
C ALA A 31 11.19 5.77 19.14
N ASP A 32 10.99 6.65 20.12
CA ASP A 32 9.91 6.46 21.09
C ASP A 32 8.54 6.41 20.38
N GLY A 33 7.78 5.35 20.65
CA GLY A 33 6.48 5.10 20.01
C GLY A 33 6.51 4.68 18.54
N VAL A 34 7.68 4.34 17.97
CA VAL A 34 7.81 3.93 16.54
C VAL A 34 8.34 2.51 16.42
N LEU A 35 7.66 1.68 15.62
CA LEU A 35 8.12 0.36 15.20
C LEU A 35 8.24 0.29 13.68
N ASP A 36 9.46 0.22 13.18
CA ASP A 36 9.75 0.08 11.76
C ASP A 36 9.72 -1.38 11.31
N ILE A 37 9.40 -1.60 10.03
CA ILE A 37 9.37 -2.90 9.36
C ILE A 37 10.36 -2.86 8.20
N TYR A 38 11.32 -3.78 8.18
CA TYR A 38 12.34 -3.89 7.14
C TYR A 38 12.34 -5.28 6.48
N CYS A 39 12.59 -5.30 5.18
CA CYS A 39 12.83 -6.51 4.38
C CYS A 39 14.04 -6.28 3.48
N ASN A 40 15.06 -7.14 3.56
CA ASN A 40 16.28 -7.08 2.75
C ASN A 40 16.91 -5.66 2.76
N SER A 41 17.16 -5.15 3.96
CA SER A 41 17.69 -3.80 4.24
C SER A 41 16.77 -2.61 3.87
N ALA A 42 15.59 -2.84 3.27
CA ALA A 42 14.66 -1.76 2.89
C ALA A 42 13.51 -1.60 3.90
N LYS A 43 13.23 -0.36 4.33
CA LYS A 43 12.06 -0.05 5.17
C LYS A 43 10.79 -0.14 4.33
N VAL A 44 9.93 -1.11 4.62
CA VAL A 44 8.67 -1.33 3.87
C VAL A 44 7.45 -0.72 4.55
N GLY A 45 7.55 -0.39 5.84
CA GLY A 45 6.48 0.24 6.61
C GLY A 45 6.90 0.58 8.03
N TYR A 46 6.00 1.19 8.79
CA TYR A 46 6.15 1.43 10.23
C TYR A 46 4.80 1.62 10.92
N ILE A 47 4.79 1.49 12.24
CA ILE A 47 3.67 1.85 13.12
C ILE A 47 4.14 2.98 14.02
N ASP A 48 3.33 4.03 14.16
CA ASP A 48 3.54 5.10 15.13
C ASP A 48 2.22 5.49 15.82
N GLY A 49 2.22 6.59 16.57
CA GLY A 49 1.02 7.12 17.24
C GLY A 49 -0.13 7.54 16.32
N ASN A 50 0.11 7.71 15.03
CA ASN A 50 -0.90 8.03 14.01
C ASN A 50 -1.46 6.78 13.32
N GLY A 51 -0.80 5.63 13.44
CA GLY A 51 -1.29 4.34 12.97
C GLY A 51 -0.26 3.54 12.17
N LEU A 52 -0.76 2.78 11.18
CA LEU A 52 0.04 1.95 10.29
C LEU A 52 0.38 2.71 9.00
N HIS A 53 1.66 2.81 8.68
CA HIS A 53 2.17 3.49 7.50
C HIS A 53 2.87 2.50 6.56
N MET A 54 2.40 2.40 5.31
CA MET A 54 3.00 1.54 4.28
C MET A 54 3.83 2.40 3.32
N LEU A 55 5.08 1.99 3.08
CA LEU A 55 6.01 2.67 2.16
C LEU A 55 6.13 1.96 0.81
N THR A 56 5.48 0.81 0.68
CA THR A 56 5.34 0.03 -0.55
C THR A 56 3.86 -0.35 -0.73
N ASP A 57 3.54 -1.02 -1.82
CA ASP A 57 2.18 -1.44 -2.14
C ASP A 57 1.68 -2.50 -1.13
N ILE A 58 0.37 -2.49 -0.85
CA ILE A 58 -0.29 -3.57 -0.10
C ILE A 58 -0.85 -4.57 -1.12
N HIS A 59 -0.33 -5.80 -1.11
CA HIS A 59 -0.73 -6.85 -2.04
C HIS A 59 -1.84 -7.74 -1.48
N PHE A 60 -2.81 -8.06 -2.32
CA PHE A 60 -3.89 -9.03 -2.10
C PHE A 60 -3.91 -10.00 -3.28
N ASP A 61 -3.01 -10.99 -3.27
CA ASP A 61 -2.69 -11.84 -4.43
C ASP A 61 -2.38 -10.99 -5.68
N ASN A 62 -3.19 -11.11 -6.74
CA ASN A 62 -3.05 -10.35 -7.99
C ASN A 62 -3.57 -8.91 -7.90
N ALA A 63 -4.30 -8.55 -6.84
CA ALA A 63 -4.75 -7.19 -6.57
C ALA A 63 -3.74 -6.44 -5.68
N ARG A 64 -3.74 -5.11 -5.75
CA ARG A 64 -2.91 -4.28 -4.86
C ARG A 64 -3.46 -2.87 -4.66
N MET A 65 -3.20 -2.30 -3.50
CA MET A 65 -3.31 -0.86 -3.25
C MET A 65 -1.92 -0.23 -3.35
N THR A 66 -1.76 0.77 -4.21
CA THR A 66 -0.49 1.47 -4.39
C THR A 66 -0.27 2.56 -3.34
N THR A 67 0.98 3.02 -3.21
CA THR A 67 1.36 4.10 -2.28
C THR A 67 0.69 5.46 -2.56
N ASN A 68 0.12 5.66 -3.75
CA ASN A 68 -0.71 6.84 -4.05
C ASN A 68 -2.20 6.64 -3.72
N GLY A 69 -2.59 5.48 -3.19
CA GLY A 69 -3.96 5.13 -2.81
C GLY A 69 -4.84 4.54 -3.91
N ASP A 70 -4.34 4.41 -5.15
CA ASP A 70 -5.07 3.73 -6.21
C ASP A 70 -5.10 2.21 -5.99
N ILE A 71 -6.09 1.53 -6.57
CA ILE A 71 -6.32 0.09 -6.36
C ILE A 71 -6.40 -0.60 -7.72
N PHE A 72 -5.51 -1.57 -7.95
CA PHE A 72 -5.56 -2.46 -9.10
C PHE A 72 -6.24 -3.78 -8.71
N SER A 73 -7.18 -4.26 -9.52
CA SER A 73 -7.81 -5.57 -9.33
C SER A 73 -8.59 -6.02 -10.56
N SER A 74 -8.83 -7.32 -10.68
CA SER A 74 -9.68 -7.92 -11.73
C SER A 74 -11.13 -7.45 -11.65
N VAL A 75 -11.62 -7.07 -10.46
CA VAL A 75 -12.98 -6.51 -10.30
C VAL A 75 -13.14 -5.14 -10.97
N TRP A 76 -12.02 -4.48 -11.31
CA TRP A 76 -11.96 -3.24 -12.09
C TRP A 76 -11.61 -3.49 -13.57
N GLY A 77 -11.72 -4.73 -14.04
CA GLY A 77 -11.39 -5.13 -15.41
C GLY A 77 -9.87 -5.21 -15.65
N ASP A 78 -9.14 -5.76 -14.68
CA ASP A 78 -7.66 -5.80 -14.67
C ASP A 78 -7.04 -4.41 -14.91
N ASN A 79 -7.61 -3.42 -14.22
CA ASN A 79 -7.25 -2.01 -14.37
C ASN A 79 -7.25 -1.31 -13.01
N TRP A 80 -6.84 -0.05 -13.01
CA TRP A 80 -6.88 0.83 -11.86
C TRP A 80 -8.32 1.28 -11.57
N LEU A 81 -8.70 1.30 -10.29
CA LEU A 81 -9.99 1.77 -9.82
C LEU A 81 -10.27 3.20 -10.30
N SER A 82 -9.26 4.08 -10.25
CA SER A 82 -9.37 5.45 -10.75
C SER A 82 -9.84 5.50 -12.23
N ILE A 83 -9.18 4.73 -13.10
CA ILE A 83 -9.52 4.63 -14.53
C ILE A 83 -10.91 4.01 -14.72
N TRP A 84 -11.21 2.93 -13.98
CA TRP A 84 -12.51 2.28 -14.05
C TRP A 84 -13.64 3.26 -13.71
N ILE A 85 -13.53 4.00 -12.60
CA ILE A 85 -14.51 5.01 -12.18
C ILE A 85 -14.62 6.12 -13.24
N THR A 86 -13.50 6.66 -13.74
CA THR A 86 -13.50 7.70 -14.77
C THR A 86 -14.27 7.25 -16.01
N ASN A 87 -14.08 6.02 -16.45
CA ASN A 87 -14.82 5.47 -17.60
C ASN A 87 -16.31 5.32 -17.31
N GLN A 88 -16.70 4.82 -16.12
CA GLN A 88 -18.11 4.72 -15.74
C GLN A 88 -18.80 6.10 -15.73
N LEU A 89 -18.12 7.14 -15.24
CA LEU A 89 -18.66 8.50 -15.19
C LEU A 89 -18.76 9.13 -16.58
N ASN A 90 -17.76 8.93 -17.44
CA ASN A 90 -17.78 9.45 -18.82
C ASN A 90 -18.92 8.85 -19.64
N THR A 91 -19.19 7.54 -19.50
CA THR A 91 -20.32 6.89 -20.17
C THR A 91 -21.66 7.44 -19.68
N ARG A 92 -21.84 7.58 -18.36
CA ARG A 92 -23.09 8.05 -17.76
C ARG A 92 -23.37 9.54 -18.02
N GLY A 93 -22.33 10.36 -18.10
CA GLY A 93 -22.44 11.80 -18.39
C GLY A 93 -22.73 12.14 -19.85
N THR A 94 -22.57 11.19 -20.76
CA THR A 94 -22.80 11.41 -22.20
C THR A 94 -23.98 10.60 -22.73
N ILE A 95 -23.88 9.28 -22.77
CA ILE A 95 -24.84 8.46 -23.53
C ILE A 95 -26.14 8.23 -22.75
N ASP A 96 -26.05 7.84 -21.49
CA ASP A 96 -27.25 7.50 -20.70
C ASP A 96 -28.08 8.73 -20.37
N TRP A 97 -27.43 9.84 -20.01
CA TRP A 97 -28.13 11.10 -19.78
C TRP A 97 -28.79 11.62 -21.06
N ILE A 98 -28.06 11.69 -22.18
CA ILE A 98 -28.66 12.14 -23.46
C ILE A 98 -29.85 11.26 -23.84
N ASN A 99 -29.71 9.93 -23.75
CA ASN A 99 -30.81 9.01 -24.08
C ASN A 99 -31.99 9.19 -23.12
N SER A 100 -31.76 9.43 -21.83
CA SER A 100 -32.83 9.68 -20.86
C SER A 100 -33.56 11.00 -21.12
N GLU A 101 -32.88 12.06 -21.55
CA GLU A 101 -33.52 13.36 -21.82
C GLU A 101 -34.25 13.37 -23.17
N LEU A 102 -33.78 12.59 -24.14
CA LEU A 102 -34.37 12.54 -25.48
C LEU A 102 -35.47 11.48 -25.62
N ALA A 103 -35.39 10.36 -24.89
CA ALA A 103 -36.43 9.31 -24.94
C ALA A 103 -37.80 9.74 -24.40
N ILE A 104 -37.90 10.86 -23.69
CA ILE A 104 -39.17 11.43 -23.17
C ILE A 104 -39.72 12.52 -24.11
N ARG A 105 -39.04 12.80 -25.23
CA ARG A 105 -39.39 13.90 -26.16
C ARG A 105 -40.00 13.41 -27.47
N ASP A 106 -40.26 12.11 -27.60
CA ASP A 106 -40.96 11.49 -28.73
C ASP A 106 -42.44 11.25 -28.42
#